data_AF-A0A2T7LW77-F1
#
_entry.id   AF-A0A2T7LW77-F1
#
_cell.length_a   1.000
_cell.length_b   1.000
_cell.length_c   1.000
_cell.angle_alpha   90.00
_cell.angle_beta   90.00
_cell.angle_gamma   90.00
#
_symmetry.space_group_name_H-M   'P 1'
#
loop_
_entity.id
_entity.type
_entity.pdbx_description
1 polymer ?
#
loop_
_entity_poly.entity_id
_entity_poly.type
_entity_poly.pdbx_seq_one_letter_code
_entity_poly.pdbx_strand_id
1 'polypeptide(L)'
;MSIIVKFFVAPDDRAAALALRDGPGEACESLSLGNFDPMGAVTEWQSLLTGRAVEDVVEAGEPRVLGVEEGGGCFVFAISSDLSAALADAERPTLRDVADSWAQLRAEEGETIDVEIADGIMGDVAALTGSARRQGQSVYCWVA
;
A
#
# COMPACT_ATOMS: atom_id res chain seq x y z
N MET A 1 19.29 -1.69 3.23
CA MET A 1 18.64 -1.44 4.53
C MET A 1 17.34 -2.19 4.48
N SER A 2 17.07 -3.10 5.43
CA SER A 2 15.80 -3.82 5.44
C SER A 2 14.77 -2.95 6.13
N ILE A 3 13.68 -2.64 5.43
CA ILE A 3 12.51 -1.95 5.98
C ILE A 3 11.40 -2.96 6.20
N ILE A 4 10.62 -2.75 7.25
CA ILE A 4 9.42 -3.49 7.58
C ILE A 4 8.25 -2.68 7.04
N VAL A 5 7.44 -3.28 6.17
CA VAL A 5 6.24 -2.65 5.63
C VAL A 5 5.03 -3.39 6.19
N LYS A 6 4.12 -2.69 6.86
CA LYS A 6 2.87 -3.28 7.33
C LYS A 6 1.66 -2.54 6.79
N PHE A 7 0.88 -3.21 5.96
CA PHE A 7 -0.47 -2.74 5.62
C PHE A 7 -1.42 -3.17 6.73
N PHE A 8 -2.29 -2.29 7.18
CA PHE A 8 -3.23 -2.60 8.26
C PHE A 8 -4.54 -1.86 8.13
N VAL A 9 -5.60 -2.42 8.70
CA VAL A 9 -6.93 -1.82 8.73
C VAL A 9 -7.09 -0.97 9.99
N ALA A 10 -7.64 0.23 9.83
CA ALA A 10 -8.04 1.07 10.96
C ALA A 10 -9.34 1.82 10.65
N PRO A 11 -10.14 2.20 11.67
CA PRO A 11 -11.41 2.88 11.47
C PRO A 11 -11.27 4.31 10.95
N ASP A 12 -10.17 4.98 11.28
CA ASP A 12 -9.90 6.37 10.91
C ASP A 12 -8.42 6.73 11.01
N ASP A 13 -8.05 7.88 10.46
CA ASP A 13 -6.67 8.38 10.43
C ASP A 13 -6.08 8.57 11.83
N ARG A 14 -6.92 8.90 12.83
CA ARG A 14 -6.45 9.10 14.20
C ARG A 14 -6.06 7.76 14.82
N ALA A 15 -6.85 6.72 14.61
CA ALA A 15 -6.51 5.37 15.03
C ALA A 15 -5.25 4.87 14.33
N ALA A 16 -5.11 5.13 13.02
CA ALA A 16 -3.93 4.76 12.26
C ALA A 16 -2.66 5.48 12.74
N ALA A 17 -2.75 6.78 13.06
CA ALA A 17 -1.61 7.55 13.55
C ALA A 17 -1.07 7.04 14.91
N LEU A 18 -1.87 6.33 15.71
CA LEU A 18 -1.39 5.71 16.95
C LEU A 18 -0.41 4.55 16.68
N ALA A 19 -0.47 3.93 15.50
CA ALA A 19 0.45 2.89 15.08
C ALA A 19 1.86 3.41 14.75
N LEU A 20 2.08 4.74 14.75
CA LEU A 20 3.34 5.33 14.28
C LEU A 20 4.58 4.80 15.01
N ARG A 21 4.51 4.65 16.34
CA ARG A 21 5.67 4.27 17.17
C ARG A 21 5.86 2.76 17.29
N ASP A 22 4.77 2.04 17.54
CA ASP A 22 4.82 0.62 17.90
C ASP A 22 4.35 -0.31 16.75
N GLY A 23 3.92 0.27 15.63
CA GLY A 23 3.24 -0.43 14.55
C GLY A 23 1.77 -0.74 14.86
N PRO A 24 1.06 -1.40 13.94
CA PRO A 24 -0.31 -1.86 14.20
C PRO A 24 -0.31 -2.92 15.30
N GLY A 25 -1.23 -2.81 16.24
CA GLY A 25 -1.40 -3.80 17.32
C GLY A 25 -1.86 -5.16 16.78
N GLU A 26 -1.61 -6.24 17.53
CA GLU A 26 -1.92 -7.61 17.11
C GLU A 26 -3.42 -7.87 16.84
N ALA A 27 -4.30 -7.03 17.39
CA ALA A 27 -5.73 -7.09 17.14
C ALA A 27 -6.15 -6.48 15.79
N CYS A 28 -5.27 -5.72 15.14
CA CYS A 28 -5.54 -5.13 13.83
C CYS A 28 -5.25 -6.16 12.73
N GLU A 29 -6.20 -6.33 11.82
CA GLU A 29 -5.97 -7.06 10.57
C GLU A 29 -4.82 -6.38 9.81
N SER A 30 -3.71 -7.09 9.64
CA SER A 30 -2.49 -6.53 9.06
C SER A 30 -1.70 -7.56 8.26
N LEU A 31 -0.97 -7.05 7.28
CA LEU A 31 -0.10 -7.79 6.38
C LEU A 31 1.30 -7.24 6.50
N SER A 32 2.25 -8.11 6.84
CA SER A 32 3.66 -7.74 6.90
C SER A 32 4.33 -8.10 5.58
N LEU A 33 4.78 -7.09 4.86
CA LEU A 33 5.56 -7.19 3.64
C LEU A 33 6.94 -6.55 3.88
N GLY A 34 7.89 -6.72 2.98
CA GLY A 34 9.20 -6.10 3.15
C GLY A 34 10.00 -6.03 1.86
N ASN A 35 11.07 -5.24 1.91
CA ASN A 35 12.07 -5.09 0.86
C ASN A 35 11.60 -4.40 -0.44
N PHE A 36 10.61 -3.52 -0.38
CA PHE A 36 10.26 -2.61 -1.48
C PHE A 36 9.83 -1.26 -0.91
N ASP A 37 9.86 -0.20 -1.72
CA ASP A 37 9.33 1.11 -1.31
C ASP A 37 7.79 1.12 -1.37
N PRO A 38 7.09 1.16 -0.23
CA PRO A 38 5.64 1.10 -0.23
C PRO A 38 4.98 2.40 -0.70
N MET A 39 5.64 3.56 -0.60
CA MET A 39 5.07 4.81 -1.11
C MET A 39 5.09 4.85 -2.63
N GLY A 40 6.24 4.51 -3.24
CA GLY A 40 6.34 4.33 -4.69
C GLY A 40 5.34 3.29 -5.18
N ALA A 41 5.30 2.11 -4.55
CA ALA A 41 4.42 1.02 -4.95
C ALA A 41 2.94 1.41 -4.96
N VAL A 42 2.39 2.00 -3.89
CA VAL A 42 0.96 2.37 -3.89
C VAL A 42 0.63 3.45 -4.92
N THR A 43 1.58 4.35 -5.20
CA THR A 43 1.41 5.40 -6.21
C THR A 43 1.38 4.79 -7.61
N GLU A 44 2.31 3.88 -7.89
CA GLU A 44 2.40 3.12 -9.14
C GLU A 44 1.16 2.23 -9.35
N TRP A 45 0.73 1.51 -8.31
CA TRP A 45 -0.49 0.68 -8.36
C TRP A 45 -1.72 1.51 -8.65
N GLN A 46 -1.85 2.68 -8.00
CA GLN A 46 -2.96 3.59 -8.27
C GLN A 46 -2.94 4.08 -9.71
N SER A 47 -1.76 4.46 -10.22
CA SER A 47 -1.58 4.84 -11.62
C SER A 47 -2.02 3.70 -12.56
N LEU A 48 -1.51 2.49 -12.35
CA LEU A 48 -1.82 1.32 -13.19
C LEU A 48 -3.30 0.91 -13.13
N LEU A 49 -3.94 0.95 -11.96
CA LEU A 49 -5.33 0.53 -11.77
C LEU A 49 -6.35 1.59 -12.21
N THR A 50 -6.02 2.88 -12.04
CA THR A 50 -6.94 3.98 -12.37
C THR A 50 -6.67 4.61 -13.74
N GLY A 51 -5.54 4.28 -14.36
CA GLY A 51 -5.07 4.87 -15.62
C GLY A 51 -4.63 6.34 -15.50
N ARG A 52 -4.48 6.86 -14.28
CA ARG A 52 -3.96 8.21 -14.02
C ARG A 52 -2.44 8.20 -14.08
N ALA A 53 -1.81 9.29 -14.49
CA ALA A 53 -0.36 9.38 -14.45
C ALA A 53 0.13 9.39 -12.98
N VAL A 54 1.33 8.86 -12.73
CA VAL A 54 1.96 8.88 -11.40
C VAL A 54 2.06 10.32 -10.88
N GLU A 55 2.41 11.26 -11.76
CA GLU A 55 2.49 12.68 -11.45
C GLU A 55 1.15 13.24 -10.95
N ASP A 56 0.04 12.87 -11.59
CA ASP A 56 -1.30 13.32 -11.18
C ASP A 56 -1.69 12.78 -9.79
N VAL A 57 -1.23 11.57 -9.45
CA VAL A 57 -1.47 10.94 -8.13
C VAL A 57 -0.68 11.70 -7.06
N VAL A 58 0.59 12.00 -7.32
CA VAL A 58 1.46 12.75 -6.42
C VAL A 58 0.97 14.20 -6.26
N GLU A 59 0.56 14.86 -7.34
CA GLU A 59 0.00 16.22 -7.30
C GLU A 59 -1.33 16.28 -6.52
N ALA A 60 -2.09 15.18 -6.48
CA ALA A 60 -3.26 15.06 -5.62
C ALA A 60 -2.92 14.87 -4.12
N GLY A 61 -1.65 14.70 -3.78
CA GLY A 61 -1.18 14.51 -2.41
C GLY A 61 -1.34 13.07 -1.90
N GLU A 62 -1.37 12.09 -2.80
CA GLU A 62 -1.50 10.66 -2.48
C GLU A 62 -0.15 9.93 -2.65
N PRO A 63 0.18 8.96 -1.77
CA PRO A 63 -0.53 8.60 -0.55
C PRO A 63 -0.40 9.68 0.55
N ARG A 64 -1.47 9.85 1.33
CA ARG A 64 -1.51 10.87 2.39
C ARG A 64 -0.75 10.43 3.64
N VAL A 65 0.39 11.05 3.91
CA VAL A 65 1.19 10.81 5.13
C VAL A 65 0.45 11.34 6.36
N LEU A 66 0.22 10.47 7.35
CA LEU A 66 -0.46 10.81 8.61
C LEU A 66 0.51 11.20 9.72
N GLY A 67 1.73 10.68 9.68
CA GLY A 67 2.74 10.97 10.69
C GLY A 67 4.09 10.36 10.35
N VAL A 68 5.13 11.01 10.85
CA VAL A 68 6.53 10.57 10.79
C VAL A 68 7.09 10.64 12.21
N GLU A 69 7.79 9.59 12.64
CA GLU A 69 8.39 9.53 13.97
C GLU A 69 9.51 10.57 14.09
N GLU A 70 9.63 11.19 15.28
CA GLU A 70 10.76 12.06 15.60
C GLU A 70 12.06 11.25 15.59
N GLY A 71 12.85 11.42 14.52
CA GLY A 71 14.04 10.63 14.25
C GLY A 71 14.04 10.00 12.84
N GLY A 72 12.90 10.03 12.15
CA GLY A 72 12.78 9.62 10.74
C GLY A 72 12.84 8.12 10.49
N GLY A 73 12.76 7.30 11.55
CA GLY A 73 12.81 5.83 11.45
C GLY A 73 11.49 5.22 10.96
N CYS A 74 10.37 5.73 11.47
CA CYS A 74 9.04 5.17 11.17
C CYS A 74 8.09 6.21 10.58
N PHE A 75 7.18 5.79 9.71
CA PHE A 75 6.10 6.65 9.22
C PHE A 75 4.82 5.86 8.93
N VAL A 76 3.70 6.57 8.92
CA VAL A 76 2.37 6.03 8.59
C VAL A 76 1.73 6.87 7.50
N PHE A 77 1.17 6.23 6.49
CA PHE A 77 0.37 6.87 5.45
C PHE A 77 -0.94 6.13 5.19
N ALA A 78 -1.93 6.86 4.70
CA ALA A 78 -3.19 6.32 4.21
C ALA A 78 -3.07 6.04 2.70
N ILE A 79 -3.61 4.91 2.24
CA ILE A 79 -3.85 4.73 0.81
C ILE A 79 -5.10 5.51 0.40
N SER A 80 -5.12 6.00 -0.83
CA SER A 80 -6.28 6.73 -1.33
C SER A 80 -7.53 5.85 -1.37
N SER A 81 -8.71 6.46 -1.23
CA SER A 81 -9.98 5.75 -1.38
C SER A 81 -10.13 5.13 -2.77
N ASP A 82 -9.57 5.79 -3.79
CA ASP A 82 -9.63 5.35 -5.18
C ASP A 82 -8.80 4.07 -5.38
N LEU A 83 -7.57 4.04 -4.84
CA LEU A 83 -6.74 2.84 -4.86
C LEU A 83 -7.38 1.71 -4.05
N SER A 84 -7.91 2.02 -2.86
CA SER A 84 -8.58 1.01 -2.03
C SER A 84 -9.80 0.40 -2.74
N ALA A 85 -10.58 1.21 -3.46
CA ALA A 85 -11.72 0.73 -4.25
C ALA A 85 -11.24 -0.11 -5.44
N ALA A 86 -10.26 0.39 -6.19
CA ALA A 86 -9.74 -0.30 -7.37
C ALA A 86 -9.12 -1.66 -7.01
N LEU A 87 -8.36 -1.75 -5.93
CA LEU A 87 -7.81 -3.02 -5.43
C LEU A 87 -8.90 -3.99 -4.98
N ALA A 88 -9.93 -3.50 -4.29
CA ALA A 88 -11.01 -4.34 -3.79
C ALA A 88 -11.95 -4.85 -4.91
N ASP A 89 -12.11 -4.07 -5.98
CA ASP A 89 -12.99 -4.38 -7.11
C ASP A 89 -12.26 -5.10 -8.27
N ALA A 90 -10.93 -5.07 -8.31
CA ALA A 90 -10.15 -5.71 -9.36
C ALA A 90 -10.28 -7.24 -9.33
N GLU A 91 -10.51 -7.83 -10.50
CA GLU A 91 -10.51 -9.28 -10.66
C GLU A 91 -9.08 -9.83 -10.61
N ARG A 92 -8.92 -11.11 -10.24
CA ARG A 92 -7.59 -11.76 -10.18
C ARG A 92 -6.76 -11.65 -11.47
N PRO A 93 -7.33 -11.78 -12.68
CA PRO A 93 -6.56 -11.57 -13.91
C PRO A 93 -6.03 -10.12 -14.02
N THR A 94 -6.86 -9.13 -13.70
CA THR A 94 -6.46 -7.71 -13.70
C THR A 94 -5.37 -7.43 -12.68
N LEU A 95 -5.49 -7.95 -11.46
CA LEU A 95 -4.45 -7.81 -10.44
C LEU A 95 -3.12 -8.42 -10.90
N ARG A 96 -3.18 -9.56 -11.59
CA ARG A 96 -1.99 -10.21 -12.14
C ARG A 96 -1.34 -9.40 -13.26
N ASP A 97 -2.13 -8.80 -14.15
CA ASP A 97 -1.62 -7.94 -15.23
C ASP A 97 -0.97 -6.67 -14.67
N VAL A 98 -1.56 -6.10 -13.61
CA VAL A 98 -0.98 -4.96 -12.87
C VAL A 98 0.30 -5.39 -12.14
N ALA A 99 0.34 -6.59 -11.56
CA ALA A 99 1.53 -7.15 -10.93
C ALA A 99 2.70 -7.32 -11.91
N ASP A 100 2.43 -7.81 -13.12
CA ASP A 100 3.44 -7.91 -14.17
C ASP A 100 3.95 -6.52 -14.58
N SER A 101 3.03 -5.57 -14.81
CA SER A 101 3.37 -4.19 -15.18
C SER A 101 4.19 -3.48 -14.10
N TRP A 102 3.83 -3.68 -12.83
CA TRP A 102 4.56 -3.14 -11.69
C TRP A 102 5.96 -3.75 -11.58
N ALA A 103 6.09 -5.08 -11.68
CA ALA A 103 7.38 -5.74 -11.65
C ALA A 103 8.32 -5.26 -12.78
N GLN A 104 7.77 -5.01 -13.98
CA GLN A 104 8.53 -4.43 -15.09
C GLN A 104 9.00 -3.00 -14.77
N LEU A 105 8.11 -2.14 -14.26
CA LEU A 105 8.46 -0.77 -13.87
C LEU A 105 9.60 -0.74 -12.84
N ARG A 106 9.53 -1.58 -11.81
CA ARG A 106 10.58 -1.68 -10.79
C ARG A 106 11.89 -2.19 -11.40
N ALA A 107 11.83 -3.13 -12.35
CA ALA A 107 13.03 -3.61 -13.03
C ALA A 107 13.71 -2.51 -13.87
N GLU A 108 12.94 -1.61 -14.48
CA GLU A 108 13.46 -0.43 -15.19
C GLU A 108 14.17 0.55 -14.24
N GLU A 109 13.70 0.66 -12.99
CA GLU A 109 14.33 1.45 -11.92
C GLU A 109 15.50 0.74 -11.23
N GLY A 110 15.83 -0.49 -11.65
CA GLY A 110 16.94 -1.27 -11.13
C GLY A 110 16.60 -2.15 -9.92
N GLU A 111 15.31 -2.30 -9.60
CA GLU A 111 14.80 -3.18 -8.54
C GLU A 111 14.06 -4.37 -9.14
N THR A 112 14.68 -5.56 -9.08
CA THR A 112 14.03 -6.76 -9.61
C THR A 112 13.07 -7.34 -8.58
N ILE A 113 11.78 -7.24 -8.86
CA ILE A 113 10.70 -7.93 -8.14
C ILE A 113 10.21 -9.07 -9.02
N ASP A 114 10.15 -10.28 -8.46
CA ASP A 114 9.57 -11.43 -9.15
C ASP A 114 8.06 -11.24 -9.34
N VAL A 115 7.54 -11.57 -10.51
CA VAL A 115 6.11 -11.38 -10.83
C VAL A 115 5.19 -12.20 -9.91
N GLU A 116 5.61 -13.37 -9.44
CA GLU A 116 4.83 -14.17 -8.49
C GLU A 116 4.81 -13.50 -7.11
N ILE A 117 5.91 -12.84 -6.71
CA ILE A 117 5.97 -12.04 -5.49
C ILE A 117 5.07 -10.81 -5.62
N ALA A 118 5.11 -10.12 -6.77
CA ALA A 118 4.26 -8.99 -7.06
C ALA A 118 2.76 -9.35 -7.04
N ASP A 119 2.36 -10.46 -7.67
CA ASP A 119 0.97 -10.96 -7.65
C ASP A 119 0.52 -11.36 -6.25
N GLY A 120 1.42 -11.97 -5.47
CA GLY A 120 1.17 -12.28 -4.06
C GLY A 120 0.92 -11.01 -3.23
N ILE A 121 1.81 -10.02 -3.33
CA ILE A 121 1.68 -8.74 -2.65
C ILE A 121 0.36 -8.05 -3.01
N MET A 122 0.06 -7.88 -4.30
CA MET A 122 -1.18 -7.21 -4.72
C MET A 122 -2.42 -7.99 -4.33
N GLY A 123 -2.37 -9.33 -4.43
CA GLY A 123 -3.47 -10.20 -4.01
C GLY A 123 -3.78 -10.08 -2.52
N ASP A 124 -2.75 -10.05 -1.68
CA ASP A 124 -2.90 -9.90 -0.23
C ASP A 124 -3.45 -8.50 0.10
N VAL A 125 -2.88 -7.44 -0.48
CA VAL A 125 -3.35 -6.06 -0.26
C VAL A 125 -4.80 -5.90 -0.77
N ALA A 126 -5.17 -6.48 -1.91
CA ALA A 126 -6.54 -6.48 -2.44
C ALA A 126 -7.52 -7.22 -1.51
N ALA A 127 -7.10 -8.34 -0.93
CA ALA A 127 -7.91 -9.04 0.07
C ALA A 127 -8.11 -8.18 1.33
N LEU A 128 -7.06 -7.49 1.78
CA LEU A 128 -7.11 -6.57 2.92
C LEU A 128 -8.02 -5.37 2.66
N THR A 129 -7.92 -4.72 1.49
CA THR A 129 -8.81 -3.60 1.12
C THR A 129 -10.26 -4.06 0.99
N GLY A 130 -10.49 -5.25 0.43
CA GLY A 130 -11.81 -5.89 0.40
C GLY A 130 -12.37 -6.14 1.81
N SER A 131 -11.53 -6.59 2.75
CA SER A 131 -11.92 -6.77 4.16
C SER A 131 -12.24 -5.44 4.85
N ALA A 132 -11.34 -4.46 4.73
CA ALA A 132 -11.52 -3.12 5.29
C ALA A 132 -12.82 -2.47 4.80
N ARG A 133 -13.09 -2.54 3.50
CA ARG A 133 -14.31 -2.00 2.89
C ARG A 133 -15.58 -2.65 3.44
N ARG A 134 -15.59 -3.97 3.65
CA ARG A 134 -16.74 -4.67 4.28
C ARG A 134 -16.97 -4.24 5.72
N GLN A 135 -15.91 -3.82 6.41
CA GLN A 135 -15.95 -3.32 7.79
C GLN A 135 -16.24 -1.81 7.86
N GLY A 136 -16.33 -1.11 6.72
CA GLY A 136 -16.45 0.35 6.68
C GLY A 136 -15.20 1.09 7.18
N GLN A 137 -14.03 0.44 7.04
CA GLN A 137 -12.74 0.91 7.50
C GLN A 137 -11.80 1.18 6.31
N SER A 138 -10.66 1.79 6.59
CA SER A 138 -9.64 2.14 5.60
C SER A 138 -8.34 1.37 5.84
N VAL A 139 -7.54 1.23 4.78
CA VAL A 139 -6.22 0.62 4.84
C VAL A 139 -5.15 1.70 4.96
N TYR A 140 -4.15 1.43 5.78
CA TYR A 140 -3.01 2.28 6.05
C TYR A 140 -1.74 1.45 5.93
N CYS A 141 -0.60 2.13 5.76
CA CYS A 141 0.70 1.49 5.74
C CYS A 141 1.59 2.11 6.80
N TRP A 142 2.22 1.26 7.60
CA TRP A 142 3.27 1.61 8.56
C TRP A 142 4.60 1.08 8.06
N VAL A 143 5.66 1.88 8.19
CA VAL A 143 7.02 1.53 7.76
C VAL A 143 7.99 1.79 8.90
N ALA A 144 8.98 0.90 9.08
CA ALA A 144 10.05 0.98 10.10
C ALA A 144 11.36 0.31 9.66
#